data_AF-A0A6C1QDI4-F1
#
_entry.id   AF-A0A6C1QDI4-F1
#
_cell.length_a   1.000
_cell.length_b   1.000
_cell.length_c   1.000
_cell.angle_alpha   90.00
_cell.angle_beta   90.00
_cell.angle_gamma   90.00
#
_symmetry.space_group_name_H-M   'P 1'
#
loop_
_entity.id
_entity.type
_entity.pdbx_description
1 polymer ?
#
loop_
_entity_poly.entity_id
_entity_poly.type
_entity_poly.pdbx_seq_one_letter_code
_entity_poly.pdbx_strand_id
1 'polypeptide(L)' 'MLHLKNGTYINWQTLEFSQTDIWAEEGENGKIHFSQPGNIPGKIQSIDCTGLYITRALANAH' A
#
# COMPACT_ATOMS: atom_id res chain seq x y z
N MET A 1 2.90 -2.01 -11.63
CA MET A 1 2.97 -2.13 -10.16
C MET A 1 3.07 -0.73 -9.58
N LEU A 2 2.33 -0.48 -8.50
CA LEU A 2 2.34 0.77 -7.75
C LEU A 2 3.12 0.58 -6.46
N HIS A 3 3.98 1.54 -6.14
CA HIS A 3 4.76 1.59 -4.91
C HIS A 3 4.40 2.86 -4.13
N LEU A 4 3.83 2.70 -2.95
CA LEU A 4 3.52 3.77 -2.02
C LEU A 4 4.64 3.82 -0.98
N LYS A 5 5.47 4.85 -1.00
CA LYS A 5 6.65 4.94 -0.11
C LYS A 5 6.46 5.93 1.03
N ASN A 6 7.13 5.70 2.15
CA ASN A 6 7.20 6.60 3.32
C ASN A 6 5.85 6.95 3.96
N GLY A 7 4.82 6.12 3.78
CA GLY A 7 3.49 6.38 4.35
C GLY A 7 3.35 5.86 5.78
N THR A 8 2.33 6.36 6.48
CA THR A 8 1.85 5.75 7.74
C THR A 8 0.63 4.88 7.45
N TYR A 9 0.80 3.57 7.48
CA TYR A 9 -0.28 2.61 7.29
C TYR A 9 -1.10 2.45 8.57
N ILE A 10 -2.42 2.43 8.42
CA ILE A 10 -3.37 2.14 9.49
C ILE A 10 -3.89 0.72 9.30
N ASN A 11 -3.52 -0.19 10.19
CA ASN A 11 -4.05 -1.55 10.16
C ASN A 11 -5.52 -1.53 10.61
N TRP A 12 -6.45 -1.80 9.70
CA TRP A 12 -7.90 -1.74 10.00
C TRP A 12 -8.38 -2.78 11.01
N GLN A 13 -7.61 -3.86 11.25
CA GLN A 13 -7.96 -4.90 12.22
C GLN A 13 -7.45 -4.59 13.62
N THR A 14 -6.20 -4.12 13.73
CA THR A 14 -5.55 -3.86 15.02
C THR A 14 -5.59 -2.40 15.45
N LEU A 15 -5.90 -1.48 14.52
CA LEU A 15 -5.84 -0.03 14.67
C LEU A 15 -4.44 0.52 14.94
N GLU A 16 -3.40 -0.30 14.74
CA GLU A 16 -2.02 0.12 14.88
C GLU A 16 -1.57 0.97 13.68
N PHE A 17 -0.68 1.91 13.98
CA PHE A 17 -0.06 2.79 13.01
C PHE A 17 1.39 2.35 12.81
N SER A 18 1.80 2.16 11.56
CA SER A 18 3.18 1.81 11.23
C SER A 18 3.69 2.59 10.05
N GLN A 19 4.94 3.05 10.13
CA GLN A 19 5.63 3.67 9.01
C GLN A 19 6.17 2.57 8.10
N THR A 20 5.69 2.51 6.86
CA THR A 20 6.06 1.43 5.93
C THR A 20 5.86 1.84 4.48
N ASP A 21 6.57 1.14 3.60
CA ASP A 21 6.29 1.12 2.17
C ASP A 21 5.26 0.02 1.86
N ILE A 22 4.44 0.24 0.83
CA ILE A 22 3.43 -0.71 0.35
C ILE A 22 3.56 -0.87 -1.16
N TRP A 23 3.54 -2.12 -1.61
CA TRP A 23 3.61 -2.50 -3.02
C TRP A 23 2.28 -3.10 -3.45
N ALA A 24 1.65 -2.53 -4.47
CA ALA A 24 0.39 -3.01 -5.02
C ALA A 24 0.59 -3.49 -6.46
N GLU A 25 0.26 -4.76 -6.69
CA GLU A 25 0.15 -5.31 -8.04
C GLU A 25 -1.12 -4.79 -8.73
N GLU A 26 -1.06 -4.67 -10.06
CA GLU A 26 -2.20 -4.22 -10.86
C GLU A 26 -3.12 -5.38 -11.21
N GLY A 27 -4.42 -5.11 -11.34
CA GLY A 27 -5.44 -6.06 -11.79
C GLY A 27 -6.29 -6.67 -10.67
N GLU A 28 -7.36 -7.37 -11.05
CA GLU A 28 -8.38 -7.93 -10.14
C GLU A 28 -7.81 -8.92 -9.11
N ASN A 29 -6.75 -9.64 -9.48
CA ASN A 29 -6.07 -10.61 -8.62
C ASN A 29 -4.76 -10.08 -8.03
N GLY A 30 -4.54 -8.76 -8.09
CA GLY A 30 -3.34 -8.12 -7.58
C GLY A 30 -3.21 -8.27 -6.06
N LYS A 31 -1.97 -8.47 -5.61
CA LYS A 31 -1.64 -8.55 -4.17
C LYS A 31 -1.09 -7.23 -3.64
N ILE A 32 -1.28 -7.05 -2.33
CA ILE A 32 -0.63 -6.01 -1.54
C ILE A 32 0.51 -6.65 -0.75
N HIS A 33 1.70 -6.07 -0.86
CA HIS A 33 2.89 -6.49 -0.12
C HIS A 33 3.38 -5.36 0.79
N PHE A 34 3.69 -5.68 2.04
CA PHE A 34 4.27 -4.75 3.02
C PHE A 34 5.81 -4.84 3.09
N SER A 35 6.39 -5.70 2.26
CA SER A 35 7.82 -5.80 2.02
C SER A 35 8.06 -5.79 0.51
N GLN A 36 9.29 -5.49 0.10
CA GLN A 36 9.68 -5.50 -1.29
C GLN A 36 9.48 -6.92 -1.88
N PRO A 37 8.64 -7.10 -2.90
CA PRO A 37 8.44 -8.41 -3.51
C PRO A 37 9.71 -8.85 -4.25
N GLY A 38 10.00 -10.15 -4.26
CA GLY A 38 11.22 -10.68 -4.86
C GLY A 38 11.29 -10.56 -6.40
N ASN A 39 10.14 -10.37 -7.07
CA ASN A 39 10.07 -10.18 -8.52
C ASN A 39 9.47 -8.81 -8.84
N ILE A 40 10.34 -7.82 -8.98
CA ILE A 40 9.95 -6.44 -9.21
C ILE A 40 9.88 -6.20 -10.73
N PRO A 41 8.72 -5.82 -11.28
CA PRO A 41 8.61 -5.53 -12.70
C PRO A 41 9.44 -4.30 -13.08
N GLY A 42 9.95 -4.26 -14.32
CA GLY A 42 10.85 -3.20 -14.79
C GLY A 42 10.23 -1.80 -14.84
N LYS A 43 8.90 -1.67 -14.81
CA LYS A 43 8.19 -0.38 -14.72
C LYS A 43 7.36 -0.34 -13.44
N ILE A 44 7.77 0.55 -12.52
CA ILE A 44 7.11 0.78 -11.24
C ILE A 44 6.66 2.23 -11.23
N GLN A 45 5.39 2.47 -10.92
CA GLN A 45 4.93 3.81 -10.58
C GLN A 45 5.13 3.99 -9.07
N SER A 46 5.81 5.06 -8.65
CA SER A 46 5.99 5.35 -7.23
C SER A 46 5.27 6.64 -6.84
N ILE A 47 4.61 6.63 -5.68
CA ILE A 47 3.97 7.79 -5.07
C ILE A 47 4.61 8.01 -3.70
N ASP A 48 5.05 9.23 -3.42
CA ASP A 48 5.56 9.63 -2.11
C ASP A 48 4.39 9.95 -1.16
N CYS A 49 4.31 9.20 -0.07
CA CYS A 49 3.27 9.33 0.95
C CYS A 49 3.80 9.91 2.26
N THR A 50 4.94 10.61 2.24
CA THR A 50 5.52 11.23 3.44
C THR A 50 4.51 12.15 4.14
N GLY A 51 4.26 11.88 5.43
CA GLY A 51 3.29 12.63 6.23
C GLY A 51 1.82 12.33 5.93
N LEU A 52 1.53 11.35 5.06
CA LEU A 52 0.19 10.91 4.72
C LEU A 52 -0.16 9.58 5.38
N TYR A 53 -1.46 9.37 5.59
CA TYR A 53 -2.02 8.11 6.08
C TYR A 53 -2.49 7.24 4.91
N ILE A 54 -2.19 5.95 4.99
CA ILE A 54 -2.66 4.92 4.07
C ILE A 54 -3.64 4.02 4.81
N THR A 55 -4.85 3.89 4.29
CA THR A 55 -5.91 3.05 4.89
C THR A 55 -6.42 2.04 3.88
N ARG A 56 -7.09 0.99 4.38
CA ARG A 56 -7.99 0.23 3.52
C ARG A 56 -9.04 1.18 2.94
N ALA A 57 -9.42 0.97 1.68
CA ALA A 57 -10.49 1.73 1.05
C ALA A 57 -11.77 1.66 1.89
N LEU A 58 -12.48 2.79 1.96
CA LEU A 58 -13.76 2.88 2.65
C LEU A 58 -14.84 2.21 1.80
N ALA A 59 -15.70 1.43 2.43
CA ALA A 59 -16.88 0.88 1.78
C ALA A 59 -18.07 1.78 2.05
N ASN A 60 -18.88 2.06 1.03
CA ASN A 60 -20.20 2.64 1.25
C ASN A 60 -21.21 1.51 1.48
N ALA A 61 -21.87 1.53 2.64
CA ALA A 61 -22.82 0.51 3.04
C ALA A 61 -24.29 0.94 2.84
N HIS A 62 -24.55 2.15 2.34
CA HIS A 62 -25.90 2.72 2.16
C HIS A 62 -26.05 3.46 0.82
#